data_AF-A0A7W1YTH1-F1
#
_entry.id   AF-A0A7W1YTH1-F1
#
_cell.length_a   1.000
_cell.length_b   1.000
_cell.length_c   1.000
_cell.angle_alpha   90.00
_cell.angle_beta   90.00
_cell.angle_gamma   90.00
#
_symmetry.space_group_name_H-M   'P 1'
#
loop_
_entity.id
_entity.type
_entity.pdbx_description
1 polymer ?
#
loop_
_entity_poly.entity_id
_entity_poly.type
_entity_poly.pdbx_seq_one_letter_code
_entity_poly.pdbx_strand_id
1 'polypeptide(L)'
;MNRLSRRRAFVLVSVAAVAAVAAALQAQTPQAPPSPYSAVSFRGIGPTAQGGRYVDYAVVEATPQVFYAATGSGGLWKTGNHGLTWESIFDTYPVVSIGAVALFQPNPNIVWLGSGEANNSRSTYWGDGIYKSTDAGKTWQNSGLRDSHHIGRIVTHPTDPNTVYAAVLGHLYSYNEERGLYKT
;
A
#
# COMPACT_ATOMS: atom_id res chain seq x y z
N MET A 1 -33.68 20.10 44.51
CA MET A 1 -32.92 19.44 43.42
C MET A 1 -32.49 18.05 43.87
N ASN A 2 -32.94 17.01 43.16
CA ASN A 2 -32.74 15.62 43.58
C ASN A 2 -31.31 15.11 43.26
N ARG A 3 -30.78 14.12 44.00
CA ARG A 3 -29.38 13.65 43.88
C ARG A 3 -28.96 13.28 42.45
N LEU A 4 -29.91 12.81 41.64
CA LEU A 4 -29.71 12.46 40.22
C LEU A 4 -29.39 13.68 39.35
N SER A 5 -29.99 14.84 39.62
CA SER A 5 -29.74 16.06 38.85
C SER A 5 -28.37 16.67 39.16
N ARG A 6 -27.88 16.54 40.40
CA ARG A 6 -26.52 16.95 40.79
C ARG A 6 -25.44 16.07 40.14
N ARG A 7 -25.66 14.75 40.03
CA ARG A 7 -24.73 13.84 39.35
C ARG A 7 -24.64 14.11 37.84
N ARG A 8 -25.78 14.37 37.18
CA ARG A 8 -25.81 14.74 35.76
C ARG A 8 -25.10 16.07 35.49
N ALA A 9 -25.34 17.09 36.33
CA ALA A 9 -24.65 18.37 36.22
C ALA A 9 -23.14 18.23 36.42
N PHE A 10 -22.70 17.42 37.40
CA PHE A 10 -21.27 17.19 37.65
C PHE A 10 -20.56 16.46 36.49
N VAL A 11 -21.21 15.44 35.90
CA VAL A 11 -20.69 14.73 34.72
C VAL A 11 -20.60 15.65 33.51
N LEU A 12 -21.62 16.48 33.25
CA LEU A 12 -21.60 17.43 32.13
C LEU A 12 -20.48 18.48 32.28
N VAL A 13 -20.26 18.99 33.48
CA VAL A 13 -19.14 19.93 33.76
C VAL A 13 -17.79 19.24 33.59
N SER A 14 -17.67 17.97 33.99
CA SER A 14 -16.44 17.20 33.85
C SER A 14 -16.11 16.92 32.38
N VAL A 15 -17.11 16.55 31.56
CA VAL A 15 -16.94 16.34 30.12
C VAL A 15 -16.57 17.64 29.41
N ALA A 16 -17.22 18.76 29.76
CA ALA A 16 -16.89 20.07 29.20
C ALA A 16 -15.45 20.51 29.55
N ALA A 17 -15.01 20.25 30.79
CA ALA A 17 -13.64 20.56 31.22
C ALA A 17 -12.60 19.71 30.47
N VAL A 18 -12.84 18.41 30.28
CA VAL A 18 -11.94 17.54 29.50
C VAL A 18 -11.89 17.96 28.03
N ALA A 19 -13.03 18.32 27.42
CA ALA A 19 -13.07 18.82 26.05
C ALA A 19 -12.32 20.15 25.89
N ALA A 20 -12.44 21.06 26.85
CA ALA A 20 -11.72 22.33 26.86
C ALA A 20 -10.20 22.14 27.00
N VAL A 21 -9.76 21.21 27.84
CA VAL A 21 -8.34 20.85 27.98
C VAL A 21 -7.80 20.20 26.71
N ALA A 22 -8.56 19.29 26.09
CA ALA A 22 -8.18 18.66 24.82
C ALA A 22 -8.05 19.69 23.68
N ALA A 23 -8.98 20.65 23.59
CA ALA A 23 -8.93 21.73 22.61
C ALA A 23 -7.73 22.67 22.85
N ALA A 24 -7.43 23.00 24.11
CA ALA A 24 -6.27 23.80 24.47
C ALA A 24 -4.94 23.09 24.13
N LEU A 25 -4.85 21.78 24.36
CA LEU A 25 -3.69 20.96 23.98
C LEU A 25 -3.51 20.89 22.45
N GLN A 26 -4.61 20.74 21.69
CA GLN A 26 -4.56 20.81 20.22
C GLN A 26 -4.11 22.19 19.73
N ALA A 27 -4.62 23.27 20.32
CA ALA A 27 -4.23 24.64 19.96
C ALA A 27 -2.77 24.97 20.31
N GLN A 28 -2.18 24.29 21.30
CA GLN A 28 -0.77 24.42 21.68
C GLN A 28 0.17 23.53 20.87
N THR A 29 -0.34 22.63 20.03
CA THR A 29 0.50 21.81 19.16
C THR A 29 1.01 22.73 18.04
N PRO A 30 2.31 23.07 17.97
CA PRO A 30 2.80 23.95 16.93
C PRO A 30 2.51 23.28 15.59
N GLN A 31 1.70 23.91 14.73
CA GLN A 31 1.62 23.48 13.34
C GLN A 31 3.04 23.58 12.78
N ALA A 32 3.55 22.44 12.30
CA ALA A 32 4.83 22.43 11.63
C ALA A 32 4.79 23.50 10.52
N PRO A 33 5.82 24.37 10.41
CA PRO A 33 5.86 25.35 9.35
C PRO A 33 5.70 24.63 8.00
N PRO A 34 4.94 25.20 7.05
CA PRO A 34 4.77 24.59 5.75
C PRO A 34 6.14 24.32 5.12
N SER A 35 6.27 23.15 4.48
CA SER A 35 7.53 22.76 3.84
C SER A 35 8.01 23.89 2.91
N PRO A 36 9.29 24.30 2.98
CA PRO A 36 9.84 25.29 2.04
C PRO A 36 9.78 24.83 0.58
N TYR A 37 9.50 23.55 0.36
CA TYR A 37 9.33 22.93 -0.95
C TYR A 37 7.87 22.81 -1.39
N SER A 38 6.92 23.36 -0.64
CA SER A 38 5.48 23.28 -0.95
C SER A 38 5.10 23.87 -2.32
N ALA A 39 5.90 24.81 -2.85
CA ALA A 39 5.74 25.40 -4.17
C ALA A 39 6.57 24.70 -5.28
N VAL A 40 7.36 23.68 -4.93
CA VAL A 40 8.24 22.99 -5.87
C VAL A 40 7.53 21.76 -6.44
N SER A 41 7.31 21.74 -7.75
CA SER A 41 6.86 20.54 -8.46
C SER A 41 8.06 19.73 -8.94
N PHE A 42 8.15 18.49 -8.47
CA PHE A 42 9.12 17.54 -9.01
C PHE A 42 8.65 17.08 -10.39
N ARG A 43 9.58 17.03 -11.34
CA ARG A 43 9.34 16.43 -12.66
C ARG A 43 10.48 15.47 -12.97
N GLY A 44 10.16 14.32 -13.55
CA GLY A 44 11.18 13.42 -14.07
C GLY A 44 11.99 14.13 -15.15
N ILE A 45 13.30 14.22 -14.97
CA ILE A 45 14.24 14.79 -15.96
C ILE A 45 14.89 13.71 -16.84
N GLY A 46 14.51 12.45 -16.66
CA GLY A 46 15.11 11.29 -17.32
C GLY A 46 15.99 10.46 -16.37
N PRO A 47 16.54 9.33 -16.86
CA PRO A 47 16.94 9.11 -18.26
C PRO A 47 15.85 8.53 -19.17
N THR A 48 15.96 8.74 -20.48
CA THR A 48 15.09 8.14 -21.51
C THR A 48 15.27 6.63 -21.70
N ALA A 49 16.27 6.04 -21.04
CA ALA A 49 16.48 4.60 -20.94
C ALA A 49 17.30 4.29 -19.67
N GLN A 50 16.66 3.99 -18.55
CA GLN A 50 17.28 3.17 -17.51
C GLN A 50 16.44 1.93 -17.28
N GLY A 51 17.09 0.78 -17.44
CA GLY A 51 16.53 -0.51 -17.08
C GLY A 51 16.45 -0.63 -15.57
N GLY A 52 15.33 -1.16 -15.08
CA GLY A 52 15.16 -1.63 -13.71
C GLY A 52 14.98 -3.13 -13.70
N ARG A 53 15.05 -3.73 -12.52
CA ARG A 53 14.65 -5.14 -12.36
C ARG A 53 13.13 -5.21 -12.24
N TYR A 54 12.49 -5.58 -13.34
CA TYR A 54 11.10 -6.00 -13.34
C TYR A 54 11.02 -7.44 -12.84
N VAL A 55 10.13 -7.71 -11.90
CA VAL A 55 10.02 -9.01 -11.24
C VAL A 55 8.71 -9.72 -11.51
N ASP A 56 7.67 -8.95 -11.85
CA ASP A 56 6.35 -9.47 -12.20
C ASP A 56 5.60 -8.46 -13.07
N TYR A 57 4.60 -8.94 -13.79
CA TYR A 57 3.69 -8.10 -14.56
C TYR A 57 2.28 -8.69 -14.57
N ALA A 58 1.27 -7.85 -14.69
CA ALA A 58 -0.11 -8.28 -14.84
C ALA A 58 -0.81 -7.51 -15.96
N VAL A 59 -1.48 -8.23 -16.85
CA VAL A 59 -2.15 -7.67 -18.03
C VAL A 59 -3.65 -7.79 -17.86
N VAL A 60 -4.38 -6.74 -18.22
CA VAL A 60 -5.84 -6.80 -18.32
C VAL A 60 -6.20 -7.56 -19.60
N GLU A 61 -6.74 -8.78 -19.48
CA GLU A 61 -6.95 -9.66 -20.64
C GLU A 61 -7.92 -9.09 -21.67
N ALA A 62 -9.00 -8.46 -21.20
CA ALA A 62 -9.98 -7.81 -22.06
C ALA A 62 -9.42 -6.58 -22.82
N THR A 63 -8.33 -5.99 -22.31
CA THR A 63 -7.78 -4.72 -22.78
C THR A 63 -6.25 -4.72 -22.66
N PRO A 64 -5.51 -5.52 -23.47
CA PRO A 64 -4.09 -5.80 -23.24
C PRO A 64 -3.14 -4.59 -23.34
N GLN A 65 -3.62 -3.43 -23.82
CA GLN A 65 -2.88 -2.17 -23.73
C GLN A 65 -2.74 -1.63 -22.31
N VAL A 66 -3.55 -2.15 -21.36
CA VAL A 66 -3.49 -1.84 -19.94
C VAL A 66 -2.76 -2.96 -19.21
N PHE A 67 -1.61 -2.64 -18.63
CA PHE A 67 -0.84 -3.59 -17.84
C PHE A 67 0.00 -2.90 -16.77
N TYR A 68 0.43 -3.71 -15.81
CA TYR A 68 1.14 -3.34 -14.62
C TYR A 68 2.51 -4.00 -14.62
N ALA A 69 3.53 -3.29 -14.14
CA ALA A 69 4.89 -3.78 -14.05
C ALA A 69 5.44 -3.55 -12.63
N ALA A 70 5.72 -4.64 -11.93
CA ALA A 70 6.29 -4.63 -10.59
C ALA A 70 7.81 -4.58 -10.67
N THR A 71 8.41 -3.69 -9.87
CA THR A 71 9.87 -3.54 -9.82
C THR A 71 10.43 -3.99 -8.48
N GLY A 72 11.59 -4.65 -8.51
CA GLY A 72 12.28 -5.08 -7.29
C GLY A 72 12.71 -3.90 -6.41
N SER A 73 13.00 -2.76 -7.04
CA SER A 73 13.20 -1.45 -6.41
C SER A 73 12.72 -0.38 -7.38
N GLY A 74 11.64 0.33 -7.00
CA GLY A 74 11.07 1.41 -7.83
C GLY A 74 9.54 1.43 -7.91
N GLY A 75 8.84 0.71 -7.02
CA GLY A 75 7.38 0.72 -6.94
C GLY A 75 6.67 -0.10 -8.02
N LEU A 76 5.38 0.21 -8.20
CA LEU A 76 4.49 -0.41 -9.18
C LEU A 76 4.13 0.62 -10.26
N TRP A 77 4.29 0.21 -11.51
CA TRP A 77 4.00 1.05 -12.67
C TRP A 77 2.80 0.53 -13.44
N LYS A 78 2.02 1.44 -14.02
CA LYS A 78 0.87 1.12 -14.88
C LYS A 78 0.98 1.87 -16.20
N THR A 79 0.61 1.20 -17.28
CA THR A 79 0.39 1.82 -18.59
C THR A 79 -1.06 1.61 -19.03
N GLY A 80 -1.56 2.53 -19.85
CA GLY A 80 -2.85 2.39 -20.53
C GLY A 80 -2.73 2.48 -22.05
N ASN A 81 -1.52 2.49 -22.58
CA ASN A 81 -1.24 2.78 -23.99
C ASN A 81 -0.08 1.93 -24.54
N HIS A 82 -0.17 0.61 -24.36
CA HIS A 82 0.79 -0.36 -24.91
C HIS A 82 2.25 -0.13 -24.43
N GLY A 83 2.43 0.41 -23.23
CA GLY A 83 3.74 0.68 -22.66
C GLY A 83 4.45 1.91 -23.25
N LEU A 84 3.75 2.75 -24.02
CA LEU A 84 4.30 4.01 -24.54
C LEU A 84 4.56 5.02 -23.41
N THR A 85 3.65 5.11 -22.43
CA THR A 85 3.84 5.90 -21.22
C THR A 85 3.44 5.12 -19.98
N TRP A 86 4.07 5.45 -18.86
CA TRP A 86 3.91 4.78 -17.58
C TRP A 86 3.68 5.77 -16.45
N GLU A 87 2.84 5.39 -15.51
CA GLU A 87 2.56 6.11 -14.27
C GLU A 87 3.01 5.24 -13.10
N SER A 88 3.75 5.80 -12.14
CA SER A 88 3.98 5.14 -10.86
C SER A 88 2.74 5.31 -9.99
N ILE A 89 2.19 4.20 -9.51
CA ILE A 89 0.88 4.16 -8.83
C ILE A 89 1.00 3.68 -7.37
N PHE A 90 2.21 3.69 -6.82
CA PHE A 90 2.49 3.24 -5.46
C PHE A 90 3.47 4.15 -4.68
N ASP A 91 3.82 5.32 -5.21
CA ASP A 91 4.84 6.22 -4.63
C ASP A 91 4.46 6.83 -3.27
N THR A 92 3.17 6.83 -2.91
CA THR A 92 2.67 7.42 -1.66
C THR A 92 2.59 6.41 -0.51
N TYR A 93 3.02 5.17 -0.72
CA TYR A 93 3.01 4.07 0.25
C TYR A 93 4.41 3.82 0.80
N PRO A 94 4.55 3.19 1.99
CA PRO A 94 5.82 3.18 2.73
C PRO A 94 6.89 2.25 2.14
N VAL A 95 6.59 1.48 1.09
CA VAL A 95 7.49 0.44 0.56
C VAL A 95 7.76 0.65 -0.93
N VAL A 96 9.02 0.45 -1.32
CA VAL A 96 9.52 0.68 -2.69
C VAL A 96 9.77 -0.61 -3.47
N SER A 97 9.85 -1.74 -2.77
CA SER A 97 10.08 -3.05 -3.38
C SER A 97 8.75 -3.76 -3.56
N ILE A 98 8.48 -4.23 -4.78
CA ILE A 98 7.29 -5.00 -5.12
C ILE A 98 7.73 -6.38 -5.56
N GLY A 99 7.09 -7.43 -5.04
CA GLY A 99 7.38 -8.81 -5.37
C GLY A 99 6.33 -9.50 -6.23
N ALA A 100 5.07 -9.06 -6.18
CA ALA A 100 4.00 -9.65 -6.96
C ALA A 100 2.91 -8.63 -7.32
N VAL A 101 2.30 -8.79 -8.49
CA VAL A 101 1.07 -8.09 -8.87
C VAL A 101 0.09 -9.06 -9.54
N ALA A 102 -1.16 -9.04 -9.10
CA ALA A 102 -2.20 -9.90 -9.66
C ALA A 102 -3.51 -9.13 -9.87
N LEU A 103 -4.19 -9.42 -10.97
CA LEU A 103 -5.47 -8.82 -11.34
C LEU A 103 -6.58 -9.86 -11.18
N PHE A 104 -7.73 -9.43 -10.70
CA PHE A 104 -8.95 -10.23 -10.81
C PHE A 104 -9.58 -9.97 -12.19
N GLN A 105 -9.39 -10.88 -13.14
CA GLN A 105 -9.76 -10.65 -14.55
C GLN A 105 -11.24 -10.28 -14.77
N PRO A 106 -12.24 -10.85 -14.04
CA PRO A 106 -13.62 -10.43 -14.19
C PRO A 106 -13.91 -8.97 -13.77
N ASN A 107 -13.06 -8.38 -12.91
CA ASN A 107 -13.11 -6.96 -12.57
C ASN A 107 -11.69 -6.43 -12.31
N PRO A 108 -10.99 -5.93 -13.36
CA PRO A 108 -9.61 -5.47 -13.27
C PRO A 108 -9.38 -4.21 -12.40
N ASN A 109 -10.45 -3.63 -11.83
CA ASN A 109 -10.28 -2.62 -10.77
C ASN A 109 -9.74 -3.24 -9.47
N ILE A 110 -9.93 -4.55 -9.29
CA ILE A 110 -9.41 -5.28 -8.14
C ILE A 110 -7.99 -5.74 -8.47
N VAL A 111 -7.03 -5.12 -7.80
CA VAL A 111 -5.60 -5.40 -7.95
C VAL A 111 -5.04 -5.82 -6.61
N TRP A 112 -4.27 -6.89 -6.59
CA TRP A 112 -3.51 -7.34 -5.44
C TRP A 112 -2.02 -7.10 -5.68
N LEU A 113 -1.35 -6.56 -4.68
CA LEU A 113 0.07 -6.25 -4.72
C LEU A 113 0.76 -6.90 -3.52
N GLY A 114 1.82 -7.66 -3.79
CA GLY A 114 2.71 -8.19 -2.77
C GLY A 114 3.95 -7.33 -2.70
N SER A 115 4.25 -6.76 -1.54
CA SER A 115 5.46 -5.97 -1.35
C SER A 115 6.66 -6.86 -0.98
N GLY A 116 7.86 -6.35 -1.29
CA GLY A 116 9.14 -7.02 -1.12
C GLY A 116 9.36 -8.14 -2.13
N GLU A 117 10.33 -7.95 -3.02
CA GLU A 117 10.65 -8.98 -4.02
C GLU A 117 11.24 -10.25 -3.41
N ALA A 118 10.97 -11.40 -4.01
CA ALA A 118 11.48 -12.71 -3.56
C ALA A 118 12.69 -13.22 -4.38
N ASN A 119 13.32 -12.36 -5.18
CA ASN A 119 14.47 -12.72 -6.02
C ASN A 119 15.76 -12.96 -5.23
N ASN A 120 15.82 -12.49 -3.97
CA ASN A 120 16.93 -12.70 -3.04
C ASN A 120 18.29 -12.27 -3.64
N SER A 121 18.27 -11.18 -4.40
CA SER A 121 19.48 -10.64 -5.01
C SER A 121 20.32 -9.88 -3.98
N ARG A 122 21.55 -9.51 -4.33
CA ARG A 122 22.41 -8.67 -3.47
C ARG A 122 21.79 -7.30 -3.12
N SER A 123 20.80 -6.83 -3.87
CA SER A 123 20.13 -5.52 -3.69
C SER A 123 18.62 -5.70 -3.60
N THR A 124 18.16 -6.50 -2.64
CA THR A 124 16.75 -6.76 -2.37
C THR A 124 16.31 -6.10 -1.07
N TYR A 125 15.15 -5.44 -1.11
CA TYR A 125 14.57 -4.74 0.04
C TYR A 125 13.31 -5.46 0.52
N TRP A 126 13.04 -5.39 1.82
CA TRP A 126 11.80 -5.92 2.38
C TRP A 126 10.62 -5.01 2.06
N GLY A 127 9.44 -5.62 2.00
CA GLY A 127 8.14 -4.96 2.02
C GLY A 127 7.46 -5.09 3.39
N ASP A 128 6.19 -4.74 3.43
CA ASP A 128 5.33 -4.73 4.62
C ASP A 128 3.98 -5.41 4.36
N GLY A 129 3.99 -6.42 3.49
CA GLY A 129 2.88 -7.34 3.27
C GLY A 129 2.11 -7.15 1.97
N ILE A 130 0.83 -7.51 2.01
CA ILE A 130 -0.06 -7.53 0.85
C ILE A 130 -0.96 -6.29 0.87
N TYR A 131 -1.19 -5.71 -0.31
CA TYR A 131 -2.11 -4.62 -0.54
C TYR A 131 -3.21 -5.02 -1.52
N LYS A 132 -4.39 -4.44 -1.32
CA LYS A 132 -5.53 -4.53 -2.23
C LYS A 132 -5.93 -3.14 -2.70
N SER A 133 -6.14 -3.00 -4.00
CA SER A 133 -6.83 -1.87 -4.61
C SER A 133 -8.18 -2.35 -5.14
N THR A 134 -9.18 -1.46 -5.11
CA THR A 134 -10.50 -1.68 -5.73
C THR A 134 -10.83 -0.62 -6.79
N ASP A 135 -9.85 0.20 -7.15
CA ASP A 135 -9.97 1.33 -8.08
C ASP A 135 -8.82 1.34 -9.11
N ALA A 136 -8.35 0.15 -9.49
CA ALA A 136 -7.31 -0.10 -10.50
C ALA A 136 -5.94 0.51 -10.16
N GLY A 137 -5.63 0.62 -8.86
CA GLY A 137 -4.35 1.07 -8.33
C GLY A 137 -4.28 2.55 -7.98
N LYS A 138 -5.41 3.28 -7.92
CA LYS A 138 -5.42 4.69 -7.48
C LYS A 138 -5.25 4.80 -5.97
N THR A 139 -5.88 3.88 -5.23
CA THR A 139 -5.72 3.73 -3.78
C THR A 139 -5.50 2.27 -3.42
N TRP A 140 -4.77 2.08 -2.33
CA TRP A 140 -4.37 0.77 -1.80
C TRP A 140 -4.64 0.70 -0.31
N GLN A 141 -5.08 -0.48 0.12
CA GLN A 141 -5.25 -0.85 1.53
C GLN A 141 -4.37 -2.06 1.85
N ASN A 142 -3.51 -1.93 2.85
CA ASN A 142 -2.75 -3.06 3.38
C ASN A 142 -3.73 -4.10 3.97
N SER A 143 -3.62 -5.34 3.51
CA SER A 143 -4.51 -6.47 3.76
C SER A 143 -3.87 -7.55 4.64
N GLY A 144 -2.74 -7.24 5.30
CA GLY A 144 -2.06 -8.13 6.25
C GLY A 144 -0.69 -8.62 5.78
N LEU A 145 -0.16 -9.59 6.53
CA LEU A 145 1.19 -10.13 6.36
C LEU A 145 2.29 -9.07 6.52
N ARG A 146 2.19 -8.23 7.55
CA ARG A 146 3.05 -7.05 7.70
C ARG A 146 4.50 -7.36 8.04
N ASP A 147 4.78 -8.55 8.56
CA ASP A 147 6.13 -9.03 8.91
C ASP A 147 6.67 -10.02 7.86
N SER A 148 5.95 -10.22 6.76
CA SER A 148 6.31 -11.23 5.77
C SER A 148 7.55 -10.89 4.97
N HIS A 149 7.89 -9.60 4.89
CA HIS A 149 8.98 -9.00 4.12
C HIS A 149 8.99 -9.27 2.62
N HIS A 150 8.66 -10.46 2.14
CA HIS A 150 8.89 -10.88 0.76
C HIS A 150 7.71 -11.72 0.25
N ILE A 151 6.87 -11.10 -0.59
CA ILE A 151 5.74 -11.76 -1.25
C ILE A 151 6.16 -12.14 -2.68
N GLY A 152 6.38 -13.44 -2.92
CA GLY A 152 6.92 -13.90 -4.21
C GLY A 152 5.87 -14.19 -5.29
N ARG A 153 4.61 -14.43 -4.90
CA ARG A 153 3.52 -14.66 -5.85
C ARG A 153 2.16 -14.38 -5.23
N ILE A 154 1.26 -13.84 -6.04
CA ILE A 154 -0.18 -13.79 -5.74
C ILE A 154 -0.92 -14.38 -6.94
N VAL A 155 -1.95 -15.20 -6.69
CA VAL A 155 -2.87 -15.73 -7.70
C VAL A 155 -4.30 -15.45 -7.26
N THR A 156 -5.09 -14.84 -8.15
CA THR A 156 -6.50 -14.54 -7.91
C THR A 156 -7.37 -15.75 -8.20
N HIS A 157 -8.44 -15.95 -7.43
CA HIS A 157 -9.46 -16.93 -7.76
C HIS A 157 -10.16 -16.52 -9.07
N PRO A 158 -10.49 -17.46 -9.98
CA PRO A 158 -11.04 -17.11 -11.30
C PRO A 158 -12.40 -16.41 -11.25
N THR A 159 -13.18 -16.62 -10.19
CA THR A 159 -14.56 -16.11 -10.08
C THR A 159 -14.89 -15.41 -8.77
N ASP A 160 -14.02 -15.49 -7.76
CA ASP A 160 -14.28 -14.91 -6.44
C ASP A 160 -13.31 -13.72 -6.22
N PRO A 161 -13.80 -12.48 -6.18
CA PRO A 161 -12.95 -11.30 -6.00
C PRO A 161 -12.27 -11.21 -4.61
N ASN A 162 -12.66 -12.06 -3.66
CA ASN A 162 -12.16 -12.03 -2.28
C ASN A 162 -11.24 -13.20 -1.94
N THR A 163 -11.08 -14.17 -2.83
CA THR A 163 -10.14 -15.28 -2.64
C THR A 163 -8.87 -15.04 -3.45
N VAL A 164 -7.74 -14.99 -2.77
CA VAL A 164 -6.41 -15.04 -3.39
C VAL A 164 -5.52 -16.06 -2.68
N TYR A 165 -4.53 -16.55 -3.41
CA TYR A 165 -3.46 -17.39 -2.88
C TYR A 165 -2.16 -16.61 -2.91
N ALA A 166 -1.41 -16.62 -1.82
CA ALA A 166 -0.13 -15.93 -1.72
C ALA A 166 1.00 -16.88 -1.33
N ALA A 167 2.12 -16.78 -2.04
CA ALA A 167 3.36 -17.45 -1.68
C ALA A 167 4.31 -16.46 -1.00
N VAL A 168 4.63 -16.74 0.26
CA VAL A 168 5.34 -15.83 1.16
C VAL A 168 6.67 -16.45 1.53
N LEU A 169 7.76 -15.76 1.19
CA LEU A 169 9.11 -16.20 1.49
C LEU A 169 9.50 -15.90 2.94
N GLY A 170 8.91 -14.90 3.58
CA GLY A 170 9.33 -14.49 4.93
C GLY A 170 10.69 -13.77 4.90
N HIS A 171 11.29 -13.59 6.07
CA HIS A 171 12.64 -13.02 6.19
C HIS A 171 13.70 -13.84 5.41
N LEU A 172 14.65 -13.17 4.76
CA LEU A 172 15.69 -13.86 3.95
C LEU A 172 16.69 -14.66 4.79
N TYR A 173 17.13 -14.07 5.90
CA TYR A 173 18.29 -14.57 6.66
C TYR A 173 17.95 -14.94 8.11
N SER A 174 16.65 -15.07 8.42
CA SER A 174 16.17 -15.44 9.75
C SER A 174 14.87 -16.24 9.64
N TYR A 175 14.46 -16.81 10.78
CA TYR A 175 13.13 -17.41 10.90
C TYR A 175 12.06 -16.31 10.86
N ASN A 176 10.90 -16.67 10.31
CA ASN A 176 9.73 -15.81 10.22
C ASN A 176 8.46 -16.68 10.27
N GLU A 177 7.50 -16.29 11.11
CA GLU A 177 6.23 -17.02 11.26
C GLU A 177 5.29 -16.81 10.07
N GLU A 178 5.48 -15.71 9.32
CA GLU A 178 4.67 -15.39 8.14
C GLU A 178 5.17 -16.08 6.85
N ARG A 179 6.20 -16.92 6.91
CA ARG A 179 6.66 -17.72 5.76
C ARG A 179 5.66 -18.85 5.49
N GLY A 180 5.17 -18.94 4.25
CA GLY A 180 4.28 -20.05 3.86
C GLY A 180 3.39 -19.77 2.66
N LEU A 181 2.34 -20.60 2.53
CA LEU A 181 1.27 -20.43 1.55
C LEU A 181 0.00 -20.00 2.28
N TYR A 182 -0.61 -18.92 1.80
CA TYR A 182 -1.80 -18.32 2.39
C TYR A 182 -2.96 -18.33 1.41
N LYS A 183 -4.17 -18.34 1.97
CA LYS A 183 -5.43 -18.13 1.27
C LYS A 183 -6.27 -17.14 2.09
N THR A 184 -6.95 -16.21 1.43
CA THR A 184 -7.96 -15.33 2.06
C THR A 184 -9.35 -15.94 2.09
#